data_AF-A0A8S2YCM3-F1
#
_entry.id   AF-A0A8S2YCM3-F1
#
_cell.length_a   1.000
_cell.length_b   1.000
_cell.length_c   1.000
_cell.angle_alpha   90.00
_cell.angle_beta   90.00
_cell.angle_gamma   90.00
#
_symmetry.space_group_name_H-M   'P 1'
#
loop_
_entity.id
_entity.type
_entity.pdbx_description
1 polymer ?
#
loop_
_entity_poly.entity_id
_entity_poly.type
_entity_poly.pdbx_seq_one_letter_code
_entity_poly.pdbx_strand_id
1 'polypeptide(L)' 'MGDYSEALSSHRKALEIQEKSLPPDHSDFAPTYGNMGMVYSKIEEYPKAV' A
#
# COMPACT_ATOMS: atom_id res chain seq x y z
N MET A 1 1.77 -10.84 -12.34
CA MET A 1 0.97 -9.60 -12.12
C MET A 1 -0.16 -9.77 -11.10
N GLY A 2 -0.49 -10.99 -10.63
CA GLY A 2 -1.57 -11.21 -9.66
C GLY A 2 -1.24 -10.78 -8.23
N ASP A 3 -0.03 -11.04 -7.75
CA ASP A 3 0.32 -10.86 -6.32
C ASP A 3 0.35 -9.40 -5.85
N TYR A 4 0.74 -8.46 -6.72
CA TYR A 4 0.86 -7.05 -6.34
C TYR A 4 -0.49 -6.35 -6.19
N SER A 5 -1.48 -6.75 -6.97
CA SER A 5 -2.85 -6.22 -6.87
C SER A 5 -3.52 -6.66 -5.56
N GLU A 6 -3.26 -7.89 -5.11
CA GLU A 6 -3.76 -8.40 -3.83
C GLU A 6 -3.07 -7.72 -2.63
N ALA A 7 -1.75 -7.47 -2.73
CA ALA A 7 -1.01 -6.68 -1.75
C ALA A 7 -1.54 -5.25 -1.62
N LEU A 8 -1.78 -4.55 -2.74
CA LEU A 8 -2.39 -3.22 -2.72
C LEU A 8 -3.79 -3.21 -2.11
N SER A 9 -4.61 -4.21 -2.43
CA SER A 9 -5.96 -4.36 -1.85
C SER A 9 -5.90 -4.51 -0.33
N SER A 10 -4.96 -5.32 0.17
CA SER A 10 -4.75 -5.53 1.60
C SER A 10 -4.28 -4.25 2.31
N HIS A 11 -3.35 -3.51 1.72
CA HIS A 11 -2.89 -2.24 2.28
C HIS A 11 -3.96 -1.15 2.27
N ARG A 12 -4.82 -1.09 1.24
CA ARG A 12 -5.96 -0.14 1.22
C ARG A 12 -6.98 -0.45 2.31
N LYS A 13 -7.30 -1.73 2.55
CA LYS A 13 -8.19 -2.10 3.67
C LYS A 13 -7.61 -1.72 5.02
N ALA A 14 -6.31 -1.91 5.22
CA ALA A 14 -5.63 -1.50 6.45
C ALA A 14 -5.69 0.03 6.63
N LEU A 15 -5.45 0.78 5.56
CA LEU A 15 -5.53 2.24 5.57
C LEU A 15 -6.94 2.72 5.95
N GLU A 16 -7.98 2.14 5.37
CA GLU A 16 -9.37 2.53 5.65
C GLU A 16 -9.80 2.27 7.11
N ILE A 17 -9.23 1.24 7.75
CA ILE A 17 -9.44 0.96 9.18
C ILE A 17 -8.66 1.96 10.04
N GLN A 18 -7.41 2.28 9.65
CA GLN A 18 -6.59 3.26 10.35
C GLN A 18 -7.22 4.66 10.27
N GLU A 19 -7.72 5.09 9.12
CA GLU A 19 -8.41 6.39 8.94
C GLU A 19 -9.68 6.52 9.78
N LYS A 20 -10.38 5.42 10.05
CA LYS A 20 -11.56 5.40 10.93
C LYS A 20 -11.21 5.39 12.42
N SER A 21 -10.01 4.93 12.77
CA SER A 21 -9.62 4.64 14.15
C SER A 21 -8.59 5.63 14.71
N LEU A 22 -7.83 6.30 13.85
CA LEU A 22 -6.69 7.12 14.20
C LEU A 22 -6.81 8.52 13.58
N PRO A 23 -6.36 9.56 14.29
CA PRO A 23 -6.28 10.90 13.73
C PRO A 23 -5.28 10.93 12.56
N PRO A 24 -5.50 11.76 11.53
CA PRO A 24 -4.77 11.73 10.26
C PRO A 24 -3.25 11.97 10.34
N ASP A 25 -2.74 12.41 11.50
CA ASP A 25 -1.31 12.64 11.77
C ASP A 25 -0.68 11.53 12.63
N HIS A 26 -1.33 10.36 12.70
CA HIS A 26 -0.84 9.25 13.51
C HIS A 26 0.33 8.53 12.83
N SER A 27 1.39 8.25 13.59
CA SER A 27 2.61 7.59 13.08
C SER A 27 2.37 6.21 12.48
N ASP A 28 1.25 5.56 12.81
CA ASP A 28 0.88 4.24 12.28
C ASP A 28 0.54 4.24 10.77
N PHE A 29 0.30 5.42 10.19
CA PHE A 29 0.13 5.53 8.74
C PHE A 29 1.44 5.39 7.97
N ALA A 30 2.59 5.77 8.57
CA ALA A 30 3.89 5.74 7.91
C ALA A 30 4.29 4.35 7.36
N PRO A 31 4.18 3.24 8.12
CA PRO A 31 4.49 1.92 7.57
C PRO A 31 3.50 1.47 6.48
N THR A 32 2.22 1.84 6.58
CA THR A 32 1.21 1.55 5.55
C THR A 32 1.56 2.22 4.22
N TYR A 33 1.87 3.51 4.25
CA TYR A 33 2.29 4.26 3.06
C TYR A 33 3.65 3.77 2.51
N GLY A 34 4.61 3.46 3.37
CA GLY A 34 5.91 2.93 2.95
C GLY A 34 5.81 1.60 2.21
N ASN A 35 4.96 0.69 2.70
CA ASN A 35 4.73 -0.60 2.05
C ASN A 35 3.99 -0.45 0.73
N MET A 36 2.99 0.43 0.64
CA MET A 36 2.30 0.72 -0.62
C MET A 36 3.26 1.30 -1.66
N GLY A 37 4.13 2.24 -1.28
CA GLY A 37 5.15 2.80 -2.17
C GLY A 37 6.11 1.75 -2.72
N MET A 38 6.52 0.79 -1.88
CA MET A 38 7.34 -0.35 -2.31
C MET A 38 6.62 -1.23 -3.34
N VAL A 39 5.34 -1.52 -3.11
CA VAL A 39 4.53 -2.30 -4.04
C VAL A 39 4.35 -1.55 -5.36
N TYR A 40 4.12 -0.23 -5.33
CA TYR A 40 4.03 0.59 -6.54
C TYR A 40 5.34 0.62 -7.32
N SER A 41 6.49 0.79 -6.65
CA SER A 41 7.81 0.72 -7.30
C SER A 41 8.02 -0.63 -8.00
N LYS A 42 7.61 -1.73 -7.37
CA LYS A 42 7.66 -3.05 -8.00
C LYS A 42 6.69 -3.17 -9.17
N ILE A 43 5.47 -2.66 -9.04
CA ILE A 43 4.49 -2.66 -10.15
C ILE A 43 4.97 -1.83 -11.33
N GLU A 44 5.74 -0.75 -11.12
CA GLU A 44 6.27 0.16 -12.15
C GLU A 44 7.59 -0.33 -12.80
N GLU A 45 8.35 -1.17 -12.11
CA GLU A 45 9.50 -1.89 -12.69
C GLU A 45 9.08 -3.14 -13.49
N TYR A 46 8.07 -3.88 -13.02
CA TYR A 46 7.52 -5.05 -13.72
C TYR A 46 6.71 -4.82 -15.03
N PRO A 47 6.13 -3.65 -15.37
CA PRO A 47 5.42 -3.45 -16.63
C PRO A 47 6.40 -3.23 -17.80
N LYS A 48 7.70 -3.06 -17.53
CA LYS A 48 8.78 -3.04 -18.54
C LYS A 48 9.29 -4.43 -18.92
N ALA A 49 8.88 -5.48 -18.20
CA ALA A 49 9.18 -6.85 -18.57
C ALA A 49 8.06 -7.41 -19.46
N VAL A 50 7.96 -6.91 -20.69
CA VAL A 50 7.09 -7.46 -21.76
C VAL A 50 7.90 -7.62 -23.03
#